data_AF-S9W2K1-F1
#
_entry.id   AF-S9W2K1-F1
#
_cell.length_a   1.000
_cell.length_b   1.000
_cell.length_c   1.000
_cell.angle_alpha   90.00
_cell.angle_beta   90.00
_cell.angle_gamma   90.00
#
_symmetry.space_group_name_H-M   'P 1'
#
loop_
_entity.id
_entity.type
_entity.pdbx_description
1 polymer ?
#
loop_
_entity_poly.entity_id
_entity_poly.type
_entity_poly.pdbx_seq_one_letter_code
_entity_poly.pdbx_strand_id
1 'polypeptide(L)'
;MIKIPFILLLFFAFVCFLATNIAAISYNSLSLNGTVVGSIEDQSVVYYNLSWPGGQAATINLTLSTCSTYEGSSSLILYASNYSFDNSLALGNYSYSLTDLGLTSLSVTGYSPMFIAVSSSDSQYSKSYIGNNRDTSSNSAYQTQYELSAGNNFTFTQYNEAKFLYAQDTDFQAALLITGNLTTNDTSVIPNYEIFVNPTYSTFDKQIGKLSNSFCAYRSNPSTLNINNADLSMTVRGLGPFAKEQFYLKGLSPNTSYTAYLVKPNANASGGTTYPPITFTTKVGTTCQLIYDLEFCSEVAYSVPGNSASYSALSLASWYDQQAFGYYKNFTYTLDQYPCNATALSIYSLLRNCSDCLHSYKNWLCAAIIPRCADITDNSTFLVYRNNNSRYPLIDHVIRPGPYKEVLPCSHLCYTLASSCPADLGLACPDHGYGLEESYGDISNATGVISCNAPGVEFYESVASLLQKPWLSFLILFLTWSLVL
;
A
#
# COMPACT_ATOMS: atom_id res chain seq x y z
N MET A 1 -13.79 -54.02 -32.27
CA MET A 1 -13.51 -52.62 -32.68
C MET A 1 -14.05 -51.69 -31.61
N ILE A 2 -13.23 -51.32 -30.63
CA ILE A 2 -13.58 -50.35 -29.59
C ILE A 2 -12.82 -49.08 -29.95
N LYS A 3 -13.53 -48.07 -30.47
CA LYS A 3 -12.97 -46.75 -30.75
C LYS A 3 -12.86 -45.99 -29.42
N ILE A 4 -11.65 -45.93 -28.88
CA ILE A 4 -11.31 -45.01 -27.79
C ILE A 4 -11.38 -43.58 -28.39
N PRO A 5 -12.12 -42.63 -27.79
CA PRO A 5 -12.26 -41.30 -28.35
C PRO A 5 -10.93 -40.54 -28.19
N PHE A 6 -10.52 -39.86 -29.26
CA PHE A 6 -9.33 -39.01 -29.36
C PHE A 6 -9.23 -37.95 -28.24
N ILE A 7 -10.37 -37.63 -27.61
CA ILE A 7 -10.50 -36.72 -26.46
C ILE A 7 -9.85 -37.28 -25.19
N LEU A 8 -9.82 -38.60 -24.98
CA LEU A 8 -9.22 -39.20 -23.78
C LEU A 8 -7.67 -39.20 -23.83
N LEU A 9 -7.10 -39.28 -25.04
CA LEU A 9 -5.65 -39.15 -25.26
C LEU A 9 -5.18 -37.70 -25.11
N LEU A 10 -6.02 -36.74 -25.52
CA LEU A 10 -5.77 -35.30 -25.31
C LEU A 10 -5.90 -34.91 -23.83
N PHE A 11 -6.81 -35.53 -23.07
CA PHE A 11 -6.91 -35.30 -21.63
C PHE A 11 -5.67 -35.83 -20.88
N PHE A 12 -5.12 -36.98 -21.27
CA PHE A 12 -3.88 -37.49 -20.68
C PHE A 12 -2.64 -36.65 -21.06
N ALA A 13 -2.59 -36.12 -22.29
CA ALA A 13 -1.54 -35.19 -22.70
C ALA A 13 -1.65 -33.82 -22.02
N PHE A 14 -2.87 -33.34 -21.73
CA PHE A 14 -3.11 -32.09 -21.03
C PHE A 14 -2.86 -32.21 -19.52
N VAL A 15 -3.17 -33.37 -18.91
CA VAL A 15 -2.86 -33.65 -17.50
C VAL A 15 -1.35 -33.90 -17.28
N CYS A 16 -0.62 -34.40 -18.28
CA CYS A 16 0.85 -34.46 -18.22
C CYS A 16 1.56 -33.12 -18.46
N PHE A 17 0.89 -32.11 -19.03
CA PHE A 17 1.46 -30.76 -19.22
C PHE A 17 1.18 -29.79 -18.07
N LEU A 18 0.32 -30.15 -17.11
CA LEU A 18 0.08 -29.37 -15.88
C LEU A 18 0.88 -29.85 -14.66
N ALA A 19 1.72 -30.87 -14.80
CA ALA A 19 2.79 -31.15 -13.85
C ALA A 19 4.07 -30.43 -14.29
N THR A 20 3.99 -29.12 -14.54
CA THR A 20 5.19 -28.31 -14.43
C THR A 20 5.59 -28.40 -12.97
N ASN A 21 6.66 -29.15 -12.72
CA ASN A 21 7.41 -29.08 -11.49
C ASN A 21 7.43 -27.62 -11.05
N ILE A 22 6.74 -27.30 -9.95
CA ILE A 22 7.19 -26.22 -9.09
C ILE A 22 8.57 -26.73 -8.69
N ALA A 23 9.58 -26.36 -9.48
CA ALA A 23 10.95 -26.48 -9.06
C ALA A 23 10.96 -25.67 -7.77
N ALA A 24 10.92 -26.38 -6.65
CA ALA A 24 11.39 -25.85 -5.40
C ALA A 24 12.71 -25.19 -5.77
N ILE A 25 12.74 -23.85 -5.72
CA ILE A 25 13.94 -23.08 -6.03
C ILE A 25 14.93 -23.58 -4.99
N SER A 26 15.80 -24.49 -5.42
CA SER A 26 16.83 -25.06 -4.56
C SER A 26 17.80 -23.91 -4.33
N TYR A 27 17.75 -23.35 -3.13
CA TYR A 27 18.68 -22.34 -2.67
C TYR A 27 20.09 -22.96 -2.67
N ASN A 28 20.83 -22.82 -3.77
CA ASN A 28 22.25 -23.11 -3.76
C ASN A 28 22.92 -21.94 -3.04
N SER A 29 22.98 -22.00 -1.71
CA SER A 29 23.72 -21.03 -0.91
C SER A 29 25.18 -21.09 -1.36
N LEU A 30 25.64 -20.04 -2.04
CA LEU A 30 27.02 -19.90 -2.44
C LEU A 30 27.87 -19.74 -1.17
N SER A 31 28.98 -20.47 -1.06
CA SER A 31 29.85 -20.38 0.11
C SER A 31 30.57 -19.02 0.09
N LEU A 32 30.18 -18.09 0.96
CA LEU A 32 30.94 -16.88 1.23
C LEU A 32 31.96 -17.17 2.34
N ASN A 33 33.23 -17.25 1.98
CA ASN A 33 34.34 -17.26 2.95
C ASN A 33 34.89 -15.83 3.06
N GLY A 34 34.71 -15.20 4.22
CA GLY A 34 35.23 -13.87 4.51
C GLY A 34 36.62 -13.92 5.14
N THR A 35 37.54 -13.09 4.65
CA THR A 35 38.84 -12.83 5.29
C THR A 35 38.94 -11.35 5.64
N VAL A 36 39.37 -11.03 6.87
CA VAL A 36 39.47 -9.65 7.36
C VAL A 36 40.84 -9.06 6.97
N VAL A 37 40.82 -7.75 6.69
CA VAL A 37 41.93 -6.77 6.67
C VAL A 37 42.47 -6.41 5.29
N GLY A 38 42.10 -5.20 4.84
CA GLY A 38 42.77 -4.39 3.84
C GLY A 38 42.25 -2.94 3.92
N SER A 39 42.94 -1.99 3.29
CA SER A 39 42.47 -0.62 3.13
C SER A 39 42.33 -0.26 1.65
N ILE A 40 41.16 0.22 1.26
CA ILE A 40 40.93 0.86 -0.05
C ILE A 40 40.82 2.35 0.24
N GLU A 41 41.78 3.16 -0.21
CA GLU A 41 41.72 4.63 -0.06
C GLU A 41 41.37 5.08 1.39
N ASP A 42 42.05 4.49 2.39
CA ASP A 42 41.83 4.71 3.83
C ASP A 42 40.50 4.19 4.43
N GLN A 43 39.69 3.46 3.64
CA GLN A 43 38.46 2.80 4.09
C GLN A 43 38.72 1.39 4.63
N SER A 44 37.93 0.95 5.63
CA SER A 44 37.97 -0.44 6.09
C SER A 44 37.21 -1.34 5.11
N VAL A 45 37.80 -2.49 4.76
CA VAL A 45 37.26 -3.39 3.72
C VAL A 45 37.18 -4.83 4.22
N VAL A 46 36.07 -5.49 3.89
CA VAL A 46 35.88 -6.93 4.07
C VAL A 46 35.79 -7.59 2.71
N TYR A 47 36.63 -8.61 2.49
CA TYR A 47 36.68 -9.37 1.24
C TYR A 47 35.94 -10.70 1.37
N TYR A 48 35.29 -11.09 0.29
CA TYR A 48 34.54 -12.33 0.16
C TYR A 48 34.90 -13.02 -1.16
N ASN A 49 34.93 -14.34 -1.12
CA ASN A 49 35.04 -15.16 -2.30
C ASN A 49 33.72 -15.89 -2.56
N LEU A 50 33.19 -15.74 -3.77
CA LEU A 50 31.96 -16.39 -4.25
C LEU A 50 32.32 -17.44 -5.30
N SER A 51 31.93 -18.69 -5.09
CA SER A 51 32.19 -19.78 -6.04
C SER A 51 30.93 -20.55 -6.39
N TRP A 52 30.80 -20.94 -7.66
CA TRP A 52 29.67 -21.73 -8.18
C TRP A 52 30.15 -22.79 -9.19
N PRO A 53 29.44 -23.92 -9.30
CA PRO A 53 29.80 -24.98 -10.24
C PRO A 53 29.57 -24.57 -11.69
N GLY A 54 30.40 -25.09 -12.61
CA GLY A 54 30.09 -25.10 -14.04
C GLY A 54 31.06 -24.38 -14.99
N GLY A 55 32.07 -23.65 -14.51
CA GLY A 55 33.12 -23.03 -15.35
C GLY A 55 32.63 -22.02 -16.41
N GLN A 56 31.32 -21.81 -16.52
CA GLN A 56 30.68 -20.87 -17.43
C GLN A 56 30.40 -19.55 -16.72
N ALA A 57 30.37 -18.47 -17.52
CA ALA A 57 30.00 -17.17 -17.02
C ALA A 57 28.54 -17.17 -16.55
N ALA A 58 28.28 -16.60 -15.38
CA ALA A 58 26.93 -16.46 -14.82
C ALA A 58 26.68 -15.00 -14.43
N THR A 59 25.44 -14.55 -14.59
CA THR A 59 24.99 -13.25 -14.08
C THR A 59 24.58 -13.41 -12.62
N ILE A 60 25.34 -12.78 -11.74
CA ILE A 60 25.14 -12.81 -10.30
C ILE A 60 24.58 -11.47 -9.85
N ASN A 61 23.45 -11.53 -9.14
CA ASN A 61 22.85 -10.39 -8.48
C ASN A 61 23.32 -10.38 -7.03
N LEU A 62 24.08 -9.34 -6.67
CA LEU A 62 24.52 -9.08 -5.33
C LEU A 62 23.60 -8.04 -4.70
N THR A 63 23.16 -8.28 -3.47
CA THR A 63 22.37 -7.33 -2.69
C THR A 63 23.03 -7.13 -1.34
N LEU A 64 23.28 -5.87 -0.99
CA LEU A 64 23.84 -5.47 0.29
C LEU A 64 22.80 -4.62 1.04
N SER A 65 22.35 -5.12 2.19
CA SER A 65 21.31 -4.54 3.02
C SER A 65 21.90 -4.16 4.38
N THR A 66 21.86 -2.89 4.76
CA THR A 66 22.38 -2.41 6.04
C THR A 66 21.30 -2.54 7.12
N CYS A 67 21.55 -3.30 8.19
CA CYS A 67 20.57 -3.63 9.22
C CYS A 67 20.59 -2.66 10.41
N SER A 68 21.78 -2.17 10.78
CA SER A 68 21.93 -1.16 11.81
C SER A 68 23.14 -0.29 11.49
N THR A 69 23.08 0.99 11.85
CA THR A 69 24.21 1.92 11.71
C THR A 69 24.72 2.36 13.07
N TYR A 70 26.02 2.48 13.19
CA TYR A 70 26.68 3.16 14.31
C TYR A 70 27.05 4.59 13.87
N GLU A 71 26.77 5.60 14.69
CA GLU A 71 27.03 7.04 14.43
C GLU A 71 26.43 7.63 13.13
N GLY A 72 25.47 6.92 12.50
CA GLY A 72 24.76 7.41 11.32
C GLY A 72 25.50 7.23 10.00
N SER A 73 26.61 6.49 9.99
CA SER A 73 27.29 6.06 8.78
C SER A 73 26.55 4.90 8.13
N SER A 74 25.85 5.21 7.03
CA SER A 74 25.13 4.24 6.20
C SER A 74 25.79 4.02 4.84
N SER A 75 26.95 4.63 4.57
CA SER A 75 27.66 4.55 3.29
C SER A 75 28.53 3.30 3.24
N LEU A 76 27.89 2.16 3.01
CA LEU A 76 28.60 0.97 2.56
C LEU A 76 28.76 1.02 1.04
N ILE A 77 29.87 0.51 0.54
CA ILE A 77 30.11 0.40 -0.89
C ILE A 77 30.32 -1.08 -1.22
N LEU A 78 29.56 -1.57 -2.19
CA LEU A 78 29.65 -2.94 -2.66
C LEU A 78 30.49 -2.97 -3.94
N TYR A 79 31.53 -3.79 -3.96
CA TYR A 79 32.39 -4.02 -5.11
C TYR A 79 32.35 -5.48 -5.54
N ALA A 80 32.48 -5.74 -6.83
CA ALA A 80 32.62 -7.07 -7.39
C ALA A 80 33.59 -7.10 -8.57
N SER A 81 34.41 -8.16 -8.63
CA SER A 81 35.38 -8.39 -9.71
C SER A 81 35.66 -9.89 -9.91
N ASN A 82 36.06 -10.26 -11.13
CA ASN A 82 36.63 -11.59 -11.39
C ASN A 82 38.13 -11.69 -11.01
N TYR A 83 38.75 -10.57 -10.63
CA TYR A 83 40.15 -10.51 -10.22
C TYR A 83 40.25 -10.25 -8.71
N SER A 84 41.33 -10.72 -8.07
CA SER A 84 41.56 -10.45 -6.66
C SER A 84 41.74 -8.96 -6.42
N PHE A 85 41.23 -8.49 -5.28
CA PHE A 85 41.51 -7.15 -4.77
C PHE A 85 42.87 -7.16 -4.06
N ASP A 86 43.97 -7.12 -4.80
CA ASP A 86 45.30 -6.98 -4.21
C ASP A 86 45.50 -5.57 -3.63
N ASN A 87 46.46 -5.40 -2.70
CA ASN A 87 46.71 -4.23 -1.82
C ASN A 87 46.94 -2.84 -2.49
N SER A 88 46.64 -2.69 -3.78
CA SER A 88 46.48 -1.40 -4.45
C SER A 88 45.58 -1.63 -5.65
N LEU A 89 44.38 -1.04 -5.64
CA LEU A 89 43.44 -1.07 -6.76
C LEU A 89 44.14 -0.65 -8.06
N ALA A 90 44.51 -1.62 -8.89
CA ALA A 90 44.86 -1.36 -10.27
C ALA A 90 43.56 -1.02 -11.01
N LEU A 91 43.28 0.29 -11.05
CA LEU A 91 42.36 1.04 -11.91
C LEU A 91 41.67 0.19 -13.01
N GLY A 92 40.38 -0.12 -12.82
CA GLY A 92 39.43 -0.22 -13.93
C GLY A 92 38.60 -1.51 -14.10
N ASN A 93 38.95 -2.63 -13.47
CA ASN A 93 38.28 -3.93 -13.72
C ASN A 93 37.35 -4.40 -12.59
N TYR A 94 36.56 -3.52 -12.02
CA TYR A 94 35.54 -3.88 -11.02
C TYR A 94 34.26 -3.07 -11.24
N SER A 95 33.13 -3.65 -10.85
CA SER A 95 31.85 -2.94 -10.76
C SER A 95 31.57 -2.61 -9.30
N TYR A 96 30.98 -1.44 -9.05
CA TYR A 96 30.64 -1.03 -7.70
C TYR A 96 29.25 -0.38 -7.66
N SER A 97 28.66 -0.38 -6.47
CA SER A 97 27.41 0.32 -6.20
C SER A 97 27.41 0.87 -4.77
N LEU A 98 26.84 2.06 -4.61
CA LEU A 98 26.72 2.77 -3.33
C LEU A 98 25.39 2.39 -2.68
N THR A 99 25.36 2.25 -1.35
CA THR A 99 24.11 2.10 -0.60
C THR A 99 23.32 3.39 -0.52
N ASP A 100 22.05 3.31 -0.90
CA ASP A 100 21.07 4.38 -0.70
C ASP A 100 19.94 3.88 0.21
N LEU A 101 19.61 4.69 1.22
CA LEU A 101 18.67 4.35 2.30
C LEU A 101 18.82 2.91 2.83
N GLY A 102 20.08 2.46 2.96
CA GLY A 102 20.44 1.14 3.50
C GLY A 102 20.38 -0.03 2.53
N LEU A 103 20.10 0.16 1.24
CA LEU A 103 20.11 -0.92 0.25
C LEU A 103 20.98 -0.56 -0.96
N THR A 104 21.72 -1.54 -1.47
CA THR A 104 22.27 -1.49 -2.83
C THR A 104 22.18 -2.84 -3.50
N SER A 105 22.07 -2.81 -4.82
CA SER A 105 22.14 -3.99 -5.66
C SER A 105 23.15 -3.79 -6.78
N LEU A 106 23.84 -4.87 -7.14
CA LEU A 106 24.85 -4.89 -8.20
C LEU A 106 24.70 -6.18 -8.99
N SER A 107 24.44 -6.06 -10.29
CA SER A 107 24.34 -7.21 -11.20
C SER A 107 25.62 -7.31 -12.02
N VAL A 108 26.39 -8.39 -11.85
CA VAL A 108 27.68 -8.59 -12.53
C VAL A 108 27.67 -9.93 -13.25
N THR A 109 28.18 -9.95 -14.49
CA THR A 109 28.42 -11.20 -15.21
C THR A 109 29.89 -11.58 -15.09
N GLY A 110 30.16 -12.72 -14.48
CA GLY A 110 31.51 -13.12 -14.10
C GLY A 110 31.77 -14.62 -14.18
N TYR A 111 32.99 -15.02 -13.81
CA TYR A 111 33.40 -16.42 -13.71
C TYR A 111 33.64 -16.80 -12.25
N SER A 112 33.48 -18.08 -11.90
CA SER A 112 33.82 -18.59 -10.57
C SER A 112 35.33 -18.90 -10.48
N PRO A 113 36.06 -18.45 -9.43
CA PRO A 113 35.59 -17.64 -8.30
C PRO A 113 35.47 -16.15 -8.63
N MET A 114 34.45 -15.50 -8.07
CA MET A 114 34.27 -14.04 -8.10
C MET A 114 34.62 -13.45 -6.74
N PHE A 115 35.35 -12.35 -6.74
CA PHE A 115 35.74 -11.62 -5.55
C PHE A 115 34.76 -10.48 -5.30
N ILE A 116 34.31 -10.35 -4.05
CA ILE A 116 33.42 -9.27 -3.60
C ILE A 116 34.13 -8.54 -2.48
N ALA A 117 33.99 -7.22 -2.45
CA ALA A 117 34.45 -6.41 -1.33
C ALA A 117 33.30 -5.53 -0.84
N VAL A 118 33.20 -5.37 0.47
CA VAL A 118 32.34 -4.36 1.09
C VAL A 118 33.26 -3.40 1.83
N SER A 119 33.29 -2.14 1.41
CA SER A 119 34.01 -1.09 2.12
C SER A 119 33.07 -0.20 2.88
N SER A 120 33.64 0.55 3.82
CA SER A 120 32.97 1.72 4.35
C SER A 120 33.96 2.76 4.85
N SER A 121 33.49 4.01 4.88
CA SER A 121 34.25 5.17 5.32
C SER A 121 34.66 5.13 6.80
N ASP A 122 34.00 4.33 7.63
CA ASP A 122 34.39 4.17 9.04
C ASP A 122 35.12 2.84 9.26
N SER A 123 35.55 2.57 10.48
CA SER A 123 36.51 1.48 10.78
C SER A 123 35.90 0.24 11.46
N GLN A 124 34.58 0.22 11.74
CA GLN A 124 33.95 -0.82 12.58
C GLN A 124 32.62 -1.35 12.01
N TYR A 125 32.62 -2.62 11.54
CA TYR A 125 31.44 -3.31 10.98
C TYR A 125 31.36 -4.77 11.46
N SER A 126 30.13 -5.29 11.52
CA SER A 126 29.82 -6.68 11.84
C SER A 126 29.08 -7.32 10.67
N LYS A 127 29.43 -8.56 10.36
CA LYS A 127 28.89 -9.34 9.23
C LYS A 127 27.68 -10.16 9.67
N SER A 128 26.59 -10.09 8.92
CA SER A 128 25.49 -11.07 8.97
C SER A 128 25.31 -11.63 7.56
N TYR A 129 25.17 -12.95 7.43
CA TYR A 129 25.00 -13.60 6.13
C TYR A 129 23.59 -14.16 5.98
N ILE A 130 22.99 -13.97 4.81
CA ILE A 130 21.80 -14.71 4.40
C ILE A 130 22.27 -16.01 3.69
N GLY A 131 22.30 -17.12 4.42
CA GLY A 131 22.70 -18.46 3.95
C GLY A 131 22.73 -19.51 5.08
N ASN A 132 23.09 -20.77 4.79
CA ASN A 132 23.10 -21.88 5.77
C ASN A 132 24.06 -21.70 6.96
N ASN A 133 25.01 -20.76 6.87
CA ASN A 133 25.92 -20.42 7.96
C ASN A 133 25.61 -19.01 8.46
N ARG A 134 24.62 -18.94 9.36
CA ARG A 134 24.33 -17.72 10.12
C ARG A 134 25.45 -17.56 11.15
N ASP A 135 26.39 -16.66 10.89
CA ASP A 135 27.38 -16.29 11.91
C ASP A 135 26.65 -15.46 12.98
N THR A 136 26.34 -16.08 14.12
CA THR A 136 25.64 -15.45 15.26
C THR A 136 26.60 -14.64 16.15
N SER A 137 27.83 -14.37 15.70
CA SER A 137 28.89 -13.82 16.55
C SER A 137 29.45 -12.47 16.08
N SER A 138 28.72 -11.38 16.37
CA SER A 138 29.28 -10.23 17.10
C SER A 138 28.19 -9.20 17.45
N ASN A 139 27.58 -9.34 18.62
CA ASN A 139 26.84 -8.26 19.26
C ASN A 139 27.85 -7.31 19.91
N SER A 140 28.39 -6.36 19.15
CA SER A 140 28.97 -5.16 19.74
C SER A 140 28.14 -3.97 19.25
N ALA A 141 27.63 -3.18 20.20
CA ALA A 141 26.81 -1.98 19.95
C ALA A 141 27.52 -0.86 19.15
N TYR A 142 28.76 -1.12 18.70
CA TYR A 142 29.69 -0.20 18.08
C TYR A 142 30.04 -0.58 16.63
N GLN A 143 29.28 -1.48 16.02
CA GLN A 143 29.51 -1.98 14.66
C GLN A 143 28.26 -1.82 13.79
N THR A 144 28.44 -1.31 12.57
CA THR A 144 27.39 -1.32 11.55
C THR A 144 27.18 -2.75 11.06
N GLN A 145 25.94 -3.24 11.14
CA GLN A 145 25.57 -4.58 10.70
C GLN A 145 24.98 -4.55 9.30
N TYR A 146 25.36 -5.50 8.45
CA TYR A 146 24.76 -5.66 7.13
C TYR A 146 24.56 -7.13 6.77
N GLU A 147 23.61 -7.37 5.87
CA GLU A 147 23.34 -8.63 5.20
C GLU A 147 23.77 -8.54 3.74
N LEU A 148 24.76 -9.34 3.36
CA LEU A 148 25.17 -9.54 1.97
C LEU A 148 24.55 -10.83 1.45
N SER A 149 23.90 -10.76 0.29
CA SER A 149 23.33 -11.91 -0.40
C SER A 149 23.76 -11.93 -1.85
N ALA A 150 23.94 -13.13 -2.39
CA ALA A 150 24.30 -13.36 -3.78
C ALA A 150 23.39 -14.43 -4.37
N GLY A 151 22.73 -14.13 -5.49
CA GLY A 151 21.82 -15.04 -6.18
C GLY A 151 22.07 -15.06 -7.68
N ASN A 152 21.80 -16.20 -8.32
CA ASN A 152 21.77 -16.30 -9.78
C ASN A 152 20.39 -15.82 -10.27
N ASN A 153 20.34 -14.66 -10.93
CA ASN A 153 19.09 -14.02 -11.41
C ASN A 153 18.00 -13.81 -10.33
N PHE A 154 18.37 -13.77 -9.05
CA PHE A 154 17.43 -13.56 -7.93
C PHE A 154 18.04 -12.61 -6.90
N THR A 155 17.18 -11.77 -6.32
CA THR A 155 17.53 -10.81 -5.26
C THR A 155 16.80 -11.19 -3.98
N PHE A 156 17.54 -11.35 -2.88
CA PHE A 156 16.94 -11.68 -1.58
C PHE A 156 16.24 -10.49 -0.93
N THR A 157 16.79 -9.29 -1.10
CA THR A 157 16.19 -8.04 -0.62
C THR A 157 15.91 -7.14 -1.81
N GLN A 158 14.71 -6.55 -1.84
CA GLN A 158 14.27 -5.66 -2.90
C GLN A 158 13.55 -4.45 -2.30
N TYR A 159 13.74 -3.28 -2.91
CA TYR A 159 12.90 -2.11 -2.68
C TYR A 159 11.97 -1.91 -3.87
N ASN A 160 10.68 -1.77 -3.60
CA ASN A 160 9.70 -1.40 -4.61
C ASN A 160 9.36 0.07 -4.45
N GLU A 161 9.67 0.88 -5.46
CA GLU A 161 9.41 2.33 -5.44
C GLU A 161 7.93 2.69 -5.56
N ALA A 162 7.07 1.75 -5.95
CA ALA A 162 5.64 2.00 -6.06
C ALA A 162 5.00 2.10 -4.67
N LYS A 163 4.25 3.18 -4.44
CA LYS A 163 3.41 3.33 -3.24
C LYS A 163 2.44 2.15 -3.17
N PHE A 164 2.51 1.38 -2.09
CA PHE A 164 1.71 0.17 -1.90
C PHE A 164 1.00 0.12 -0.54
N LEU A 165 1.09 1.20 0.25
CA LEU A 165 0.40 1.38 1.51
C LEU A 165 -0.38 2.70 1.45
N TYR A 166 -1.61 2.70 1.96
CA TYR A 166 -2.50 3.85 1.95
C TYR A 166 -3.21 3.98 3.29
N ALA A 167 -3.25 5.19 3.85
CA ALA A 167 -4.07 5.50 5.01
C ALA A 167 -5.50 5.83 4.56
N GLN A 168 -6.48 5.11 5.10
CA GLN A 168 -7.90 5.33 4.81
C GLN A 168 -8.45 6.47 5.67
N ASP A 169 -8.32 6.33 6.98
CA ASP A 169 -8.64 7.37 7.96
C ASP A 169 -8.05 7.01 9.35
N THR A 170 -8.15 7.94 10.27
CA THR A 170 -7.68 7.85 11.65
C THR A 170 -8.76 8.30 12.63
N ASP A 171 -8.75 7.79 13.85
CA ASP A 171 -9.39 8.44 14.99
C ASP A 171 -8.32 8.96 15.97
N PHE A 172 -8.68 9.19 17.23
CA PHE A 172 -7.78 9.69 18.25
C PHE A 172 -6.78 8.63 18.78
N GLN A 173 -7.02 7.33 18.57
CA GLN A 173 -6.23 6.22 19.12
C GLN A 173 -5.96 5.06 18.15
N ALA A 174 -6.55 5.11 16.95
CA ALA A 174 -6.48 4.07 15.95
C ALA A 174 -6.36 4.64 14.53
N ALA A 175 -5.84 3.82 13.62
CA ALA A 175 -5.70 4.14 12.21
C ALA A 175 -6.03 2.93 11.36
N LEU A 176 -6.68 3.16 10.23
CA LEU A 176 -6.99 2.12 9.26
C LEU A 176 -6.12 2.33 8.03
N LEU A 177 -5.28 1.35 7.75
CA LEU A 177 -4.40 1.34 6.58
C LEU A 177 -4.73 0.14 5.70
N ILE A 178 -4.52 0.28 4.39
CA ILE A 178 -4.69 -0.82 3.44
C ILE A 178 -3.51 -0.88 2.46
N THR A 179 -3.27 -2.06 1.91
CA THR A 179 -2.32 -2.23 0.81
C THR A 179 -2.90 -1.79 -0.53
N GLY A 180 -2.05 -1.69 -1.56
CA GLY A 180 -2.50 -1.66 -2.95
C GLY A 180 -3.16 -2.98 -3.38
N ASN A 181 -3.72 -2.98 -4.59
CA ASN A 181 -4.37 -4.15 -5.20
C ASN A 181 -3.42 -5.36 -5.24
N LEU A 182 -3.87 -6.48 -4.68
CA LEU A 182 -3.21 -7.77 -4.85
C LEU A 182 -3.59 -8.40 -6.20
N THR A 183 -2.99 -9.54 -6.51
CA THR A 183 -3.21 -10.25 -7.78
C THR A 183 -4.50 -11.06 -7.84
N THR A 184 -5.17 -11.24 -6.70
CA THR A 184 -6.40 -12.05 -6.60
C THR A 184 -7.51 -11.24 -5.93
N ASN A 185 -8.75 -11.68 -6.11
CA ASN A 185 -9.92 -11.17 -5.38
C ASN A 185 -10.24 -12.02 -4.13
N ASP A 186 -9.39 -12.98 -3.79
CA ASP A 186 -9.59 -13.89 -2.68
C ASP A 186 -9.25 -13.21 -1.36
N THR A 187 -10.21 -13.16 -0.46
CA THR A 187 -10.08 -12.58 0.89
C THR A 187 -9.84 -13.65 1.96
N SER A 188 -9.79 -14.93 1.60
CA SER A 188 -9.59 -16.03 2.55
C SER A 188 -8.13 -16.21 2.99
N VAL A 189 -7.19 -15.69 2.21
CA VAL A 189 -5.75 -15.79 2.48
C VAL A 189 -5.18 -14.41 2.78
N ILE A 190 -4.79 -14.21 4.05
CA ILE A 190 -4.07 -13.02 4.48
C ILE A 190 -2.59 -13.21 4.12
N PRO A 191 -1.98 -12.34 3.29
CA PRO A 191 -0.56 -12.41 3.02
C PRO A 191 0.26 -12.03 4.26
N ASN A 192 1.54 -12.34 4.26
CA ASN A 192 2.43 -12.16 5.41
C ASN A 192 3.06 -10.75 5.47
N TYR A 193 2.34 -9.69 5.09
CA TYR A 193 2.91 -8.35 5.19
C TYR A 193 3.09 -7.95 6.66
N GLU A 194 4.19 -7.26 6.95
CA GLU A 194 4.48 -6.72 8.27
C GLU A 194 4.47 -5.20 8.21
N ILE A 195 3.97 -4.59 9.29
CA ILE A 195 3.90 -3.15 9.43
C ILE A 195 4.70 -2.68 10.64
N PHE A 196 5.42 -1.57 10.46
CA PHE A 196 6.21 -0.93 11.51
C PHE A 196 5.82 0.54 11.57
N VAL A 197 5.38 1.01 12.74
CA VAL A 197 4.85 2.36 12.90
C VAL A 197 5.53 3.06 14.06
N ASN A 198 6.00 4.27 13.81
CA ASN A 198 6.68 5.12 14.77
C ASN A 198 6.13 6.55 14.70
N PRO A 199 6.11 7.31 15.81
CA PRO A 199 5.85 8.74 15.75
C PRO A 199 6.85 9.41 14.80
N THR A 200 6.37 10.28 13.91
CA THR A 200 7.20 10.95 12.91
C THR A 200 8.28 11.78 13.60
N TYR A 201 9.51 11.72 13.08
CA TYR A 201 10.72 12.34 13.64
C TYR A 201 11.19 11.81 15.01
N SER A 202 10.58 10.76 15.54
CA SER A 202 11.11 10.05 16.71
C SER A 202 12.49 9.44 16.43
N THR A 203 13.20 9.04 17.49
CA THR A 203 14.51 8.37 17.35
C THR A 203 14.43 7.14 16.46
N PHE A 204 13.39 6.31 16.64
CA PHE A 204 13.19 5.09 15.84
C PHE A 204 12.82 5.40 14.39
N ASP A 205 11.96 6.40 14.16
CA ASP A 205 11.61 6.88 12.80
C ASP A 205 12.84 7.39 12.04
N LYS A 206 13.71 8.17 12.70
CA LYS A 206 14.97 8.65 12.08
C LYS A 206 15.96 7.52 11.80
N GLN A 207 16.03 6.50 12.66
CA GLN A 207 16.90 5.34 12.46
C GLN A 207 16.43 4.50 11.28
N ILE A 208 15.15 4.11 11.26
CA ILE A 208 14.56 3.32 10.17
C ILE A 208 14.48 4.13 8.88
N GLY A 209 14.17 5.43 8.94
CA GLY A 209 14.07 6.29 7.76
C GLY A 209 15.35 6.30 6.91
N LYS A 210 16.53 6.33 7.55
CA LYS A 210 17.84 6.24 6.88
C LYS A 210 18.13 4.86 6.27
N LEU A 211 17.37 3.84 6.66
CA LEU A 211 17.55 2.44 6.26
C LEU A 211 16.26 1.86 5.63
N SER A 212 15.37 2.71 5.15
CA SER A 212 14.00 2.33 4.77
C SER A 212 13.95 1.37 3.58
N ASN A 213 14.96 1.36 2.72
CA ASN A 213 15.05 0.41 1.62
C ASN A 213 15.56 -0.96 2.09
N SER A 214 16.20 -1.04 3.25
CA SER A 214 16.82 -2.24 3.80
C SER A 214 15.82 -3.12 4.57
N PHE A 215 15.51 -4.31 4.07
CA PHE A 215 14.58 -5.22 4.75
C PHE A 215 15.09 -5.64 6.14
N CYS A 216 16.38 -5.93 6.29
CA CYS A 216 16.92 -6.40 7.57
C CYS A 216 16.91 -5.32 8.66
N ALA A 217 16.82 -4.03 8.30
CA ALA A 217 16.72 -2.94 9.26
C ALA A 217 15.46 -3.05 10.11
N TYR A 218 14.35 -3.51 9.54
CA TYR A 218 13.08 -3.66 10.27
C TYR A 218 13.11 -4.78 11.32
N ARG A 219 13.97 -5.79 11.13
CA ARG A 219 14.13 -6.90 12.09
C ARG A 219 15.01 -6.53 13.27
N SER A 220 16.02 -5.70 13.03
CA SER A 220 17.03 -5.34 14.02
C SER A 220 16.68 -4.09 14.82
N ASN A 221 15.75 -3.26 14.33
CA ASN A 221 15.38 -2.01 14.99
C ASN A 221 14.00 -2.12 15.68
N PRO A 222 13.85 -1.55 16.88
CA PRO A 222 12.57 -1.52 17.57
C PRO A 222 11.57 -0.61 16.82
N SER A 223 10.29 -0.99 16.89
CA SER A 223 9.16 -0.16 16.47
C SER A 223 8.26 0.12 17.66
N THR A 224 7.58 1.26 17.62
CA THR A 224 6.63 1.66 18.66
C THR A 224 5.36 0.81 18.57
N LEU A 225 4.86 0.62 17.35
CA LEU A 225 3.76 -0.28 17.04
C LEU A 225 4.14 -1.16 15.87
N ASN A 226 3.65 -2.38 15.89
CA ASN A 226 3.83 -3.36 14.83
C ASN A 226 2.58 -4.22 14.68
N ILE A 227 2.71 -5.35 13.97
CA ILE A 227 1.63 -6.30 13.71
C ILE A 227 0.90 -6.77 14.98
N ASN A 228 1.57 -6.82 16.15
CA ASN A 228 0.94 -7.23 17.41
C ASN A 228 -0.07 -6.19 17.93
N ASN A 229 -0.01 -4.96 17.44
CA ASN A 229 -0.93 -3.87 17.76
C ASN A 229 -1.98 -3.65 16.66
N ALA A 230 -1.99 -4.50 15.63
CA ALA A 230 -2.87 -4.39 14.48
C ALA A 230 -3.83 -5.58 14.43
N ASP A 231 -5.12 -5.31 14.17
CA ASP A 231 -6.00 -6.36 13.66
C ASP A 231 -5.83 -6.44 12.14
N LEU A 232 -5.56 -7.64 11.64
CA LEU A 232 -5.42 -7.91 10.21
C LEU A 232 -6.73 -8.44 9.64
N SER A 233 -7.13 -7.88 8.51
CA SER A 233 -8.24 -8.41 7.71
C SER A 233 -8.00 -8.17 6.22
N MET A 234 -8.87 -8.72 5.39
CA MET A 234 -8.85 -8.52 3.94
C MET A 234 -10.07 -7.71 3.53
N THR A 235 -9.91 -6.87 2.50
CA THR A 235 -11.00 -6.08 1.93
C THR A 235 -10.92 -6.02 0.41
N VAL A 236 -12.06 -5.85 -0.24
CA VAL A 236 -12.18 -5.55 -1.68
C VAL A 236 -12.71 -4.14 -1.91
N ARG A 237 -12.78 -3.32 -0.86
CA ARG A 237 -13.22 -1.92 -0.93
C ARG A 237 -12.40 -1.13 -1.94
N GLY A 238 -13.05 -0.15 -2.55
CA GLY A 238 -12.41 0.83 -3.42
C GLY A 238 -12.31 0.41 -4.89
N LEU A 239 -11.30 0.91 -5.59
CA LEU A 239 -11.21 0.75 -7.05
C LEU A 239 -10.72 -0.65 -7.44
N GLY A 240 -11.58 -1.37 -8.16
CA GLY A 240 -11.29 -2.66 -8.76
C GLY A 240 -11.68 -3.84 -7.87
N PRO A 241 -11.74 -5.06 -8.44
CA PRO A 241 -12.22 -6.24 -7.74
C PRO A 241 -11.14 -6.95 -6.90
N PHE A 242 -9.97 -6.33 -6.73
CA PHE A 242 -8.81 -6.98 -6.16
C PHE A 242 -8.80 -6.88 -4.64
N ALA A 243 -8.42 -7.98 -3.99
CA ALA A 243 -8.27 -8.01 -2.55
C ALA A 243 -7.08 -7.14 -2.12
N LYS A 244 -7.21 -6.55 -0.94
CA LYS A 244 -6.22 -5.72 -0.26
C LYS A 244 -6.14 -6.19 1.17
N GLU A 245 -4.94 -6.17 1.73
CA GLU A 245 -4.78 -6.40 3.16
C GLU A 245 -5.04 -5.10 3.92
N GLN A 246 -5.69 -5.23 5.07
CA GLN A 246 -6.10 -4.15 5.94
C GLN A 246 -5.45 -4.30 7.31
N PHE A 247 -4.93 -3.18 7.83
CA PHE A 247 -4.34 -3.05 9.15
C PHE A 247 -5.15 -2.06 9.97
N TYR A 248 -5.85 -2.55 10.99
CA TYR A 248 -6.47 -1.68 11.99
C TYR A 248 -5.53 -1.54 13.20
N LEU A 249 -4.72 -0.48 13.15
CA LEU A 249 -3.71 -0.17 14.18
C LEU A 249 -4.36 0.43 15.41
N LYS A 250 -3.98 -0.06 16.60
CA LYS A 250 -4.48 0.42 17.90
C LYS A 250 -3.33 0.91 18.78
N GLY A 251 -3.68 1.73 19.78
CA GLY A 251 -2.71 2.21 20.78
C GLY A 251 -1.91 3.42 20.29
N LEU A 252 -2.44 4.18 19.35
CA LEU A 252 -1.89 5.47 18.94
C LEU A 252 -2.26 6.55 19.95
N SER A 253 -1.48 7.63 19.98
CA SER A 253 -1.74 8.81 20.79
C SER A 253 -2.52 9.85 19.99
N PRO A 254 -3.44 10.62 20.61
CA PRO A 254 -4.16 11.70 19.94
C PRO A 254 -3.22 12.80 19.42
N ASN A 255 -3.64 13.52 18.38
CA ASN A 255 -2.91 14.65 17.78
C ASN A 255 -1.42 14.36 17.51
N THR A 256 -1.12 13.16 17.02
CA THR A 256 0.26 12.71 16.79
C THR A 256 0.39 12.22 15.35
N SER A 257 1.42 12.70 14.67
CA SER A 257 1.79 12.22 13.34
C SER A 257 2.66 10.97 13.46
N TYR A 258 2.35 9.97 12.65
CA TYR A 258 3.05 8.70 12.60
C TYR A 258 3.54 8.43 11.18
N THR A 259 4.68 7.76 11.08
CA THR A 259 5.20 7.18 9.85
C THR A 259 4.99 5.67 9.90
N ALA A 260 4.35 5.11 8.88
CA ALA A 260 4.16 3.68 8.71
C ALA A 260 5.01 3.14 7.56
N TYR A 261 5.69 2.04 7.83
CA TYR A 261 6.50 1.30 6.89
C TYR A 261 5.88 -0.08 6.67
N LEU A 262 5.75 -0.48 5.39
CA LEU A 262 5.26 -1.79 4.99
C LEU A 262 6.42 -2.62 4.45
N VAL A 263 6.52 -3.86 4.90
CA VAL A 263 7.48 -4.82 4.37
C VAL A 263 6.83 -6.18 4.12
N LYS A 264 7.41 -6.96 3.22
CA LYS A 264 6.96 -8.31 2.88
C LYS A 264 8.14 -9.29 2.99
N PRO A 265 8.18 -10.17 4.00
CA PRO A 265 9.18 -11.21 4.08
C PRO A 265 9.03 -12.23 2.95
N ASN A 266 10.17 -12.75 2.48
CA ASN A 266 10.18 -13.86 1.54
C ASN A 266 9.64 -15.14 2.19
N ALA A 267 8.86 -15.92 1.44
CA ALA A 267 8.42 -17.23 1.91
C ALA A 267 9.63 -18.18 2.01
N ASN A 268 9.87 -18.73 3.20
CA ASN A 268 10.93 -19.73 3.47
C ASN A 268 12.37 -19.28 3.13
N ALA A 269 12.63 -17.98 3.03
CA ALA A 269 13.96 -17.43 2.81
C ALA A 269 14.17 -16.16 3.63
N SER A 270 15.42 -15.85 3.96
CA SER A 270 15.75 -14.53 4.53
C SER A 270 15.64 -13.44 3.45
N GLY A 271 15.50 -12.19 3.90
CA GLY A 271 15.23 -11.06 3.03
C GLY A 271 13.73 -10.85 2.79
N GLY A 272 13.42 -9.87 1.96
CA GLY A 272 12.06 -9.47 1.66
C GLY A 272 11.99 -8.21 0.81
N THR A 273 10.77 -7.75 0.57
CA THR A 273 10.49 -6.53 -0.18
C THR A 273 10.09 -5.41 0.77
N THR A 274 10.68 -4.23 0.59
CA THR A 274 10.30 -2.99 1.30
C THR A 274 9.55 -2.06 0.35
N TYR A 275 8.68 -1.21 0.92
CA TYR A 275 7.85 -0.26 0.18
C TYR A 275 8.01 1.16 0.73
N PRO A 276 7.65 2.20 -0.04
CA PRO A 276 7.79 3.58 0.42
C PRO A 276 6.86 3.83 1.62
N PRO A 277 7.33 4.54 2.66
CA PRO A 277 6.51 4.82 3.83
C PRO A 277 5.39 5.82 3.52
N ILE A 278 4.39 5.83 4.40
CA ILE A 278 3.36 6.87 4.43
C ILE A 278 3.31 7.54 5.79
N THR A 279 2.83 8.78 5.81
CA THR A 279 2.54 9.50 7.05
C THR A 279 1.04 9.69 7.22
N PHE A 280 0.59 9.65 8.47
CA PHE A 280 -0.79 9.97 8.84
C PHE A 280 -0.82 10.60 10.23
N THR A 281 -1.89 11.34 10.52
CA THR A 281 -2.06 12.03 11.80
C THR A 281 -3.35 11.58 12.46
N THR A 282 -3.27 11.25 13.75
CA THR A 282 -4.44 10.93 14.57
C THR A 282 -5.25 12.18 14.91
N LYS A 283 -6.55 12.00 15.09
CA LYS A 283 -7.45 13.09 15.45
C LYS A 283 -7.19 13.60 16.87
N VAL A 284 -7.56 14.85 17.12
CA VAL A 284 -7.36 15.54 18.40
C VAL A 284 -8.46 15.14 19.39
N GLY A 285 -9.70 15.18 18.94
CA GLY A 285 -10.88 14.93 19.77
C GLY A 285 -11.33 13.47 19.74
N THR A 286 -12.06 13.07 20.78
CA THR A 286 -12.68 11.73 20.87
C THR A 286 -14.06 11.64 20.21
N THR A 287 -14.49 12.72 19.55
CA THR A 287 -15.79 12.87 18.90
C THR A 287 -15.87 12.13 17.56
N CYS A 288 -14.75 11.98 16.87
CA CYS A 288 -14.66 11.20 15.65
C CYS A 288 -14.11 9.81 15.98
N GLN A 289 -14.87 8.75 15.66
CA GLN A 289 -14.48 7.35 15.87
C GLN A 289 -14.39 6.62 14.54
N LEU A 290 -13.35 5.82 14.35
CA LEU A 290 -13.11 5.08 13.11
C LEU A 290 -14.04 3.87 13.02
N ILE A 291 -14.80 3.76 11.93
CA ILE A 291 -15.64 2.58 11.63
C ILE A 291 -15.25 1.99 10.28
N TYR A 292 -15.36 0.67 10.17
CA TYR A 292 -15.02 -0.10 8.96
C TYR A 292 -15.70 -1.48 9.01
N ASP A 293 -15.65 -2.22 7.89
CA ASP A 293 -16.23 -3.57 7.76
C ASP A 293 -17.74 -3.63 8.07
N LEU A 294 -18.48 -2.63 7.58
CA LEU A 294 -19.94 -2.60 7.62
C LEU A 294 -20.51 -3.65 6.64
N GLU A 295 -21.62 -4.30 7.01
CA GLU A 295 -22.23 -5.37 6.20
C GLU A 295 -22.97 -4.79 4.99
N PHE A 296 -23.79 -3.76 5.21
CA PHE A 296 -24.55 -3.12 4.15
C PHE A 296 -23.72 -2.03 3.45
N CYS A 297 -23.27 -0.99 4.16
CA CYS A 297 -22.42 0.09 3.64
C CYS A 297 -20.95 -0.34 3.54
N SER A 298 -20.69 -1.45 2.84
CA SER A 298 -19.40 -2.14 2.74
C SER A 298 -18.22 -1.28 2.31
N GLU A 299 -18.48 -0.18 1.60
CA GLU A 299 -17.51 0.78 1.09
C GLU A 299 -17.14 1.90 2.08
N VAL A 300 -17.71 1.90 3.28
CA VAL A 300 -17.40 2.86 4.35
C VAL A 300 -16.24 2.36 5.20
N ALA A 301 -15.21 3.19 5.32
CA ALA A 301 -14.00 2.91 6.07
C ALA A 301 -13.33 4.22 6.54
N TYR A 302 -14.07 5.03 7.30
CA TYR A 302 -13.64 6.36 7.73
C TYR A 302 -14.19 6.72 9.11
N SER A 303 -13.67 7.81 9.68
CA SER A 303 -14.10 8.28 10.99
C SER A 303 -15.44 9.00 10.92
N VAL A 304 -16.32 8.71 11.88
CA VAL A 304 -17.70 9.22 11.95
C VAL A 304 -17.97 9.86 13.30
N PRO A 305 -19.01 10.71 13.43
CA PRO A 305 -19.42 11.24 14.72
C PRO A 305 -19.80 10.10 15.65
N GLY A 306 -19.16 10.08 16.81
CA GLY A 306 -19.24 9.02 17.79
C GLY A 306 -19.18 9.55 19.21
N ASN A 307 -19.35 8.63 20.15
CA ASN A 307 -19.21 8.88 21.57
C ASN A 307 -18.50 7.68 22.18
N SER A 308 -17.17 7.78 22.27
CA SER A 308 -16.29 6.71 22.74
C SER A 308 -16.54 6.27 24.19
N ALA A 309 -17.24 7.06 24.99
CA ALA A 309 -17.67 6.66 26.33
C ALA A 309 -18.88 5.71 26.31
N SER A 310 -19.69 5.74 25.26
CA SER A 310 -20.95 4.97 25.16
C SER A 310 -20.94 3.90 24.07
N TYR A 311 -20.10 4.05 23.04
CA TYR A 311 -20.06 3.16 21.88
C TYR A 311 -18.64 2.68 21.59
N SER A 312 -18.48 1.36 21.42
CA SER A 312 -17.32 0.78 20.75
C SER A 312 -17.42 0.99 19.24
N ALA A 313 -16.28 0.98 18.54
CA ALA A 313 -16.24 1.12 17.08
C ALA A 313 -17.19 0.13 16.37
N LEU A 314 -17.23 -1.12 16.83
CA LEU A 314 -18.13 -2.14 16.28
C LEU A 314 -19.61 -1.81 16.49
N SER A 315 -20.00 -1.42 17.71
CA SER A 315 -21.40 -1.06 18.01
C SER A 315 -21.85 0.20 17.26
N LEU A 316 -20.94 1.16 17.07
CA LEU A 316 -21.19 2.38 16.31
C LEU A 316 -21.35 2.07 14.82
N ALA A 317 -20.46 1.25 14.25
CA ALA A 317 -20.55 0.78 12.88
C ALA A 317 -21.90 0.07 12.63
N SER A 318 -22.26 -0.88 13.50
CA SER A 318 -23.53 -1.61 13.40
C SER A 318 -24.75 -0.69 13.50
N TRP A 319 -24.70 0.36 14.33
CA TRP A 319 -25.82 1.31 14.43
C TRP A 319 -26.01 2.06 13.11
N TYR A 320 -24.94 2.70 12.60
CA TYR A 320 -24.99 3.44 11.33
C TYR A 320 -25.45 2.55 10.16
N ASP A 321 -24.92 1.33 10.10
CA ASP A 321 -25.22 0.38 9.03
C ASP A 321 -26.69 -0.06 9.05
N GLN A 322 -27.25 -0.33 10.24
CA GLN A 322 -28.67 -0.64 10.41
C GLN A 322 -29.59 0.52 10.03
N GLN A 323 -29.20 1.77 10.34
CA GLN A 323 -29.98 2.94 9.93
C GLN A 323 -30.03 3.03 8.40
N ALA A 324 -28.89 2.93 7.73
CA ALA A 324 -28.82 2.96 6.27
C ALA A 324 -29.61 1.81 5.63
N PHE A 325 -29.45 0.58 6.14
CA PHE A 325 -30.19 -0.58 5.63
C PHE A 325 -31.71 -0.43 5.79
N GLY A 326 -32.19 0.15 6.89
CA GLY A 326 -33.62 0.37 7.12
C GLY A 326 -34.26 1.27 6.05
N TYR A 327 -33.62 2.40 5.72
CA TYR A 327 -34.08 3.27 4.64
C TYR A 327 -33.97 2.61 3.27
N TYR A 328 -32.87 1.88 3.03
CA TYR A 328 -32.67 1.14 1.79
C TYR A 328 -33.79 0.14 1.51
N LYS A 329 -34.20 -0.63 2.52
CA LYS A 329 -35.29 -1.61 2.42
C LYS A 329 -36.65 -0.98 2.07
N ASN A 330 -36.92 0.22 2.59
CA ASN A 330 -38.14 0.93 2.22
C ASN A 330 -38.09 1.40 0.76
N PHE A 331 -36.92 1.88 0.32
CA PHE A 331 -36.73 2.29 -1.08
C PHE A 331 -36.83 1.12 -2.06
N THR A 332 -36.35 -0.07 -1.70
CA THR A 332 -36.50 -1.26 -2.56
C THR A 332 -37.97 -1.57 -2.83
N TYR A 333 -38.85 -1.48 -1.82
CA TYR A 333 -40.28 -1.71 -2.02
C TYR A 333 -40.92 -0.67 -2.94
N THR A 334 -40.48 0.58 -2.89
CA THR A 334 -40.92 1.63 -3.81
C THR A 334 -40.44 1.33 -5.23
N LEU A 335 -39.18 0.94 -5.40
CA LEU A 335 -38.62 0.65 -6.71
C LEU A 335 -39.23 -0.62 -7.33
N ASP A 336 -39.61 -1.61 -6.52
CA ASP A 336 -40.28 -2.83 -6.97
C ASP A 336 -41.65 -2.57 -7.62
N GLN A 337 -42.25 -1.39 -7.41
CA GLN A 337 -43.48 -0.99 -8.11
C GLN A 337 -43.22 -0.56 -9.57
N TYR A 338 -41.96 -0.36 -9.95
CA TYR A 338 -41.57 0.04 -11.29
C TYR A 338 -41.19 -1.17 -12.16
N PRO A 339 -41.41 -1.09 -13.49
CA PRO A 339 -41.10 -2.18 -14.42
C PRO A 339 -39.57 -2.36 -14.61
N CYS A 340 -38.92 -3.00 -13.64
CA CYS A 340 -37.47 -3.27 -13.65
C CYS A 340 -37.05 -4.35 -14.66
N ASN A 341 -37.95 -5.27 -15.00
CA ASN A 341 -37.72 -6.37 -15.93
C ASN A 341 -38.84 -6.43 -16.96
N ALA A 342 -38.90 -5.41 -17.80
CA ALA A 342 -39.92 -5.27 -18.84
C ALA A 342 -39.28 -5.19 -20.23
N THR A 343 -40.10 -5.27 -21.28
CA THR A 343 -39.61 -5.12 -22.66
C THR A 343 -39.06 -3.72 -22.91
N ALA A 344 -38.23 -3.54 -23.95
CA ALA A 344 -37.61 -2.25 -24.28
C ALA A 344 -38.60 -1.09 -24.49
N LEU A 345 -39.88 -1.38 -24.74
CA LEU A 345 -40.95 -0.38 -24.89
C LEU A 345 -41.57 0.09 -23.56
N SER A 346 -41.25 -0.61 -22.46
CA SER A 346 -41.88 -0.45 -21.13
C SER A 346 -40.86 -0.26 -20.01
N ILE A 347 -39.56 -0.27 -20.31
CA ILE A 347 -38.50 0.05 -19.35
C ILE A 347 -38.40 1.57 -19.17
N TYR A 348 -38.11 2.01 -17.95
CA TYR A 348 -38.03 3.44 -17.62
C TYR A 348 -36.79 4.12 -18.22
N SER A 349 -35.78 3.36 -18.62
CA SER A 349 -34.55 3.87 -19.24
C SER A 349 -33.93 2.82 -20.15
N LEU A 350 -33.34 3.27 -21.27
CA LEU A 350 -32.58 2.42 -22.20
C LEU A 350 -31.10 2.26 -21.77
N LEU A 351 -30.62 3.11 -20.86
CA LEU A 351 -29.22 3.17 -20.44
C LEU A 351 -29.01 2.67 -19.01
N ARG A 352 -30.04 2.73 -18.17
CA ARG A 352 -29.98 2.40 -16.75
C ARG A 352 -31.07 1.40 -16.41
N ASN A 353 -30.77 0.53 -15.46
CA ASN A 353 -31.72 -0.44 -14.93
C ASN A 353 -31.88 -0.27 -13.41
N CYS A 354 -32.83 -1.00 -12.83
CA CYS A 354 -33.10 -0.89 -11.39
C CYS A 354 -31.90 -1.26 -10.51
N SER A 355 -31.00 -2.15 -10.96
CA SER A 355 -29.77 -2.43 -10.21
C SER A 355 -28.84 -1.21 -10.16
N ASP A 356 -28.74 -0.44 -11.26
CA ASP A 356 -27.99 0.81 -11.27
C ASP A 356 -28.62 1.84 -10.30
N CYS A 357 -29.95 1.98 -10.34
CA CYS A 357 -30.68 2.85 -9.41
C CYS A 357 -30.45 2.46 -7.95
N LEU A 358 -30.57 1.17 -7.63
CA LEU A 358 -30.34 0.64 -6.28
C LEU A 358 -28.91 0.86 -5.81
N HIS A 359 -27.93 0.66 -6.69
CA HIS A 359 -26.53 0.90 -6.38
C HIS A 359 -26.26 2.40 -6.12
N SER A 360 -26.75 3.27 -7.00
CA SER A 360 -26.62 4.72 -6.84
C SER A 360 -27.32 5.23 -5.57
N TYR A 361 -28.50 4.70 -5.25
CA TYR A 361 -29.22 5.02 -4.01
C TYR A 361 -28.46 4.56 -2.78
N LYS A 362 -27.92 3.33 -2.79
CA LYS A 362 -27.07 2.81 -1.70
C LYS A 362 -25.87 3.72 -1.44
N ASN A 363 -25.13 4.11 -2.48
CA ASN A 363 -23.94 4.94 -2.33
C ASN A 363 -24.28 6.34 -1.79
N TRP A 364 -25.32 6.97 -2.33
CA TRP A 364 -25.81 8.26 -1.83
C TRP A 364 -26.30 8.16 -0.37
N LEU A 365 -27.06 7.11 -0.05
CA LEU A 365 -27.64 6.91 1.28
C LEU A 365 -26.56 6.69 2.34
N CYS A 366 -25.57 5.83 2.06
CA CYS A 366 -24.45 5.61 2.96
C CYS A 366 -23.67 6.92 3.19
N ALA A 367 -23.42 7.72 2.14
CA ALA A 367 -22.75 9.02 2.30
C ALA A 367 -23.55 10.03 3.12
N ALA A 368 -24.88 10.04 2.96
CA ALA A 368 -25.78 10.99 3.61
C ALA A 368 -26.08 10.64 5.08
N ILE A 369 -26.23 9.36 5.41
CA ILE A 369 -26.52 8.90 6.78
C ILE A 369 -25.25 8.76 7.62
N ILE A 370 -24.12 8.45 6.99
CA ILE A 370 -22.85 8.18 7.66
C ILE A 370 -21.88 9.33 7.33
N PRO A 371 -22.00 10.49 8.00
CA PRO A 371 -21.15 11.64 7.73
C PRO A 371 -19.70 11.32 8.10
N ARG A 372 -18.76 11.74 7.25
CA ARG A 372 -17.34 11.68 7.57
C ARG A 372 -16.95 12.84 8.49
N CYS A 373 -16.25 12.50 9.58
CA CYS A 373 -15.99 13.36 10.72
C CYS A 373 -14.54 13.88 10.70
N ALA A 374 -14.40 15.17 10.95
CA ALA A 374 -13.15 15.88 11.13
C ALA A 374 -13.13 16.64 12.47
N ASP A 375 -11.94 16.92 12.98
CA ASP A 375 -11.76 17.70 14.19
C ASP A 375 -12.24 19.15 14.01
N ILE A 376 -12.75 19.73 15.09
CA ILE A 376 -13.15 21.15 15.11
C ILE A 376 -12.00 22.13 14.85
N THR A 377 -10.76 21.69 15.12
CA THR A 377 -9.54 22.46 14.92
C THR A 377 -9.07 22.48 13.46
N ASP A 378 -9.62 21.62 12.60
CA ASP A 378 -9.29 21.61 11.17
C ASP A 378 -9.94 22.82 10.49
N ASN A 379 -9.12 23.72 9.93
CA ASN A 379 -9.57 24.96 9.33
C ASN A 379 -9.83 24.86 7.81
N SER A 380 -9.92 23.64 7.26
CA SER A 380 -10.24 23.42 5.85
C SER A 380 -11.61 24.02 5.50
N THR A 381 -11.69 24.71 4.36
CA THR A 381 -12.86 25.52 3.97
C THR A 381 -14.08 24.70 3.55
N PHE A 382 -13.88 23.43 3.17
CA PHE A 382 -14.95 22.50 2.76
C PHE A 382 -15.63 21.80 3.95
N LEU A 383 -15.15 22.04 5.18
CA LEU A 383 -15.69 21.42 6.38
C LEU A 383 -16.82 22.24 6.98
N VAL A 384 -17.92 21.56 7.33
CA VAL A 384 -19.08 22.20 7.95
C VAL A 384 -19.12 21.90 9.45
N TYR A 385 -19.09 22.94 10.27
CA TYR A 385 -19.21 22.78 11.73
C TYR A 385 -20.61 22.31 12.13
N ARG A 386 -20.66 21.26 12.95
CA ARG A 386 -21.88 20.65 13.47
C ARG A 386 -21.86 20.63 15.00
N ASN A 387 -22.96 21.07 15.60
CA ASN A 387 -23.22 21.04 17.03
C ASN A 387 -24.74 20.95 17.27
N ASN A 388 -25.23 19.74 17.58
CA ASN A 388 -26.67 19.44 17.69
C ASN A 388 -27.49 19.81 16.44
N ASN A 389 -26.86 19.72 15.27
CA ASN A 389 -27.47 19.97 13.97
C ASN A 389 -26.87 19.05 12.90
N SER A 390 -26.57 17.81 13.31
CA SER A 390 -26.06 16.77 12.44
C SER A 390 -26.99 16.56 11.25
N ARG A 391 -26.44 16.26 10.07
CA ARG A 391 -27.22 16.00 8.85
C ARG A 391 -28.33 14.97 9.08
N TYR A 392 -28.03 13.92 9.85
CA TYR A 392 -29.00 12.92 10.26
C TYR A 392 -29.40 13.17 11.73
N PRO A 393 -30.63 13.64 12.01
CA PRO A 393 -31.03 14.08 13.35
C PRO A 393 -30.90 13.02 14.47
N LEU A 394 -31.00 11.72 14.14
CA LEU A 394 -30.83 10.68 15.17
C LEU A 394 -29.39 10.60 15.69
N ILE A 395 -28.39 11.10 14.96
CA ILE A 395 -27.02 11.21 15.45
C ILE A 395 -27.01 12.06 16.73
N ASP A 396 -27.66 13.23 16.71
CA ASP A 396 -27.68 14.16 17.85
C ASP A 396 -28.44 13.59 19.06
N HIS A 397 -29.47 12.77 18.83
CA HIS A 397 -30.32 12.25 19.91
C HIS A 397 -29.85 10.91 20.50
N VAL A 398 -29.27 10.03 19.67
CA VAL A 398 -28.90 8.64 20.04
C VAL A 398 -27.41 8.51 20.30
N ILE A 399 -26.57 9.00 19.38
CA ILE A 399 -25.12 8.98 19.54
C ILE A 399 -24.67 10.10 20.47
N ARG A 400 -25.32 11.27 20.35
CA ARG A 400 -25.01 12.51 21.09
C ARG A 400 -23.52 12.82 20.99
N PRO A 401 -22.98 12.99 19.76
CA PRO A 401 -21.59 13.38 19.61
C PRO A 401 -21.40 14.78 20.22
N GLY A 402 -20.17 15.06 20.66
CA GLY A 402 -19.76 16.45 20.88
C GLY A 402 -19.67 17.22 19.56
N PRO A 403 -19.33 18.52 19.60
CA PRO A 403 -19.12 19.29 18.38
C PRO A 403 -18.07 18.66 17.46
N TYR A 404 -18.34 18.66 16.15
CA TYR A 404 -17.47 18.09 15.15
C TYR A 404 -17.55 18.86 13.83
N LYS A 405 -16.66 18.59 12.89
CA LYS A 405 -16.76 19.08 11.51
C LYS A 405 -17.12 17.94 10.57
N GLU A 406 -18.06 18.20 9.66
CA GLU A 406 -18.52 17.24 8.66
C GLU A 406 -17.84 17.52 7.31
N VAL A 407 -17.35 16.47 6.66
CA VAL A 407 -17.08 16.46 5.22
C VAL A 407 -18.39 16.11 4.50
N LEU A 408 -18.94 17.05 3.73
CA LEU A 408 -20.24 16.89 3.07
C LEU A 408 -20.21 15.79 1.99
N PRO A 409 -21.32 15.08 1.72
CA PRO A 409 -21.41 14.13 0.61
C PRO A 409 -21.03 14.76 -0.73
N CYS A 410 -20.39 13.99 -1.62
CA CYS A 410 -20.05 14.50 -2.94
C CYS A 410 -21.30 14.79 -3.78
N SER A 411 -21.35 15.96 -4.42
CA SER A 411 -22.47 16.43 -5.27
C SER A 411 -22.82 15.42 -6.38
N HIS A 412 -21.81 14.78 -6.98
CA HIS A 412 -21.98 13.76 -8.00
C HIS A 412 -22.84 12.56 -7.55
N LEU A 413 -22.87 12.23 -6.25
CA LEU A 413 -23.72 11.14 -5.76
C LEU A 413 -25.21 11.46 -5.95
N CYS A 414 -25.60 12.72 -5.72
CA CYS A 414 -26.97 13.16 -5.96
C CYS A 414 -27.31 13.07 -7.45
N TYR A 415 -26.48 13.66 -8.31
CA TYR A 415 -26.74 13.66 -9.76
C TYR A 415 -26.76 12.24 -10.34
N THR A 416 -25.90 11.36 -9.85
CA THR A 416 -25.86 9.95 -10.25
C THR A 416 -27.11 9.22 -9.80
N LEU A 417 -27.60 9.48 -8.58
CA LEU A 417 -28.87 8.94 -8.11
C LEU A 417 -30.04 9.40 -8.98
N ALA A 418 -30.19 10.72 -9.18
CA ALA A 418 -31.27 11.31 -9.95
C ALA A 418 -31.29 10.81 -11.41
N SER A 419 -30.11 10.59 -12.02
CA SER A 419 -30.00 10.08 -13.38
C SER A 419 -30.11 8.55 -13.53
N SER A 420 -29.91 7.78 -12.45
CA SER A 420 -29.96 6.32 -12.49
C SER A 420 -31.38 5.77 -12.26
N CYS A 421 -32.24 6.53 -11.60
CA CYS A 421 -33.55 6.10 -11.15
C CYS A 421 -34.70 6.62 -12.03
N PRO A 422 -35.90 5.99 -11.97
CA PRO A 422 -37.09 6.47 -12.69
C PRO A 422 -37.42 7.94 -12.35
N ALA A 423 -37.69 8.76 -13.38
CA ALA A 423 -38.00 10.18 -13.20
C ALA A 423 -39.26 10.42 -12.35
N ASP A 424 -40.22 9.49 -12.38
CA ASP A 424 -41.47 9.56 -11.61
C ASP A 424 -41.25 9.52 -10.08
N LEU A 425 -40.06 9.08 -9.62
CA LEU A 425 -39.69 9.15 -8.21
C LEU A 425 -39.44 10.60 -7.73
N GLY A 426 -39.31 11.55 -8.65
CA GLY A 426 -39.11 12.97 -8.32
C GLY A 426 -37.77 13.27 -7.64
N LEU A 427 -36.78 12.39 -7.80
CA LEU A 427 -35.43 12.61 -7.28
C LEU A 427 -34.76 13.75 -8.07
N ALA A 428 -34.45 14.84 -7.37
CA ALA A 428 -33.80 16.01 -7.94
C ALA A 428 -32.70 16.53 -7.00
N CYS A 429 -31.69 17.15 -7.59
CA CYS A 429 -30.60 17.79 -6.86
C CYS A 429 -30.81 19.31 -6.85
N PRO A 430 -30.44 20.00 -5.76
CA PRO A 430 -30.43 21.46 -5.76
C PRO A 430 -29.49 22.01 -6.84
N ASP A 431 -29.82 23.17 -7.39
CA ASP A 431 -28.96 23.85 -8.36
C ASP A 431 -27.78 24.53 -7.65
N HIS A 432 -26.69 24.72 -8.39
CA HIS A 432 -25.54 25.52 -7.93
C HIS A 432 -25.98 26.94 -7.53
N GLY A 433 -25.57 27.38 -6.35
CA GLY A 433 -25.98 28.66 -5.75
C GLY A 433 -27.38 28.65 -5.14
N TYR A 434 -28.12 27.54 -5.22
CA TYR A 434 -29.47 27.36 -4.68
C TYR A 434 -29.53 26.19 -3.68
N GLY A 435 -28.55 26.12 -2.78
CA GLY A 435 -28.53 25.17 -1.66
C GLY A 435 -27.74 23.89 -1.91
N LEU A 436 -27.16 23.72 -3.10
CA LEU A 436 -26.27 22.58 -3.39
C LEU A 436 -25.04 22.60 -2.47
N GLU A 437 -24.41 23.76 -2.35
CA GLU A 437 -23.17 23.98 -1.58
C GLU A 437 -23.39 23.90 -0.06
N GLU A 438 -24.64 23.99 0.40
CA GLU A 438 -24.99 23.75 1.81
C GLU A 438 -25.12 22.26 2.14
N SER A 439 -25.46 21.45 1.13
CA SER A 439 -25.81 20.04 1.29
C SER A 439 -24.75 19.09 0.75
N TYR A 440 -23.91 19.52 -0.18
CA TYR A 440 -22.95 18.69 -0.87
C TYR A 440 -21.61 19.42 -1.04
N GLY A 441 -20.53 18.64 -1.10
CA GLY A 441 -19.19 19.12 -1.44
C GLY A 441 -18.77 18.63 -2.83
N ASP A 442 -17.69 19.18 -3.34
CA ASP A 442 -17.09 18.78 -4.62
C ASP A 442 -15.73 18.10 -4.41
N ILE A 443 -15.35 17.27 -5.38
CA ILE A 443 -14.05 16.59 -5.37
C ILE A 443 -12.93 17.62 -5.61
N SER A 444 -11.91 17.59 -4.77
CA SER A 444 -10.72 18.43 -4.89
C SER A 444 -9.77 17.85 -5.93
N ASN A 445 -9.12 18.73 -6.70
CA ASN A 445 -8.03 18.36 -7.60
C ASN A 445 -6.68 18.22 -6.87
N ALA A 446 -6.60 18.58 -5.59
CA ALA A 446 -5.39 18.46 -4.80
C ALA A 446 -5.17 17.02 -4.33
N THR A 447 -3.97 16.50 -4.55
CA THR A 447 -3.61 15.14 -4.11
C THR A 447 -3.69 15.03 -2.58
N GLY A 448 -4.29 13.94 -2.11
CA GLY A 448 -4.43 13.66 -0.68
C GLY A 448 -5.47 14.50 0.07
N VAL A 449 -6.28 15.32 -0.62
CA VAL A 449 -7.34 16.12 0.02
C VAL A 449 -8.71 15.49 -0.21
N ILE A 450 -9.38 15.13 0.87
CA ILE A 450 -10.72 14.55 0.89
C ILE A 450 -11.73 15.67 1.17
N SER A 451 -12.15 16.37 0.12
CA SER A 451 -13.05 17.54 0.23
C SER A 451 -14.54 17.19 0.23
N CYS A 452 -14.91 15.96 -0.13
CA CYS A 452 -16.28 15.48 -0.07
C CYS A 452 -16.33 13.99 0.30
N ASN A 453 -17.44 13.55 0.87
CA ASN A 453 -17.66 12.19 1.35
C ASN A 453 -18.32 11.33 0.26
N ALA A 454 -17.66 10.24 -0.11
CA ALA A 454 -18.25 9.24 -1.00
C ALA A 454 -17.73 7.83 -0.61
N PRO A 455 -18.64 6.85 -0.46
CA PRO A 455 -18.24 5.46 -0.19
C PRO A 455 -17.34 4.94 -1.31
N GLY A 456 -16.29 4.22 -0.95
CA GLY A 456 -15.44 3.51 -1.92
C GLY A 456 -14.52 4.43 -2.73
N VAL A 457 -14.54 5.74 -2.46
CA VAL A 457 -13.53 6.64 -3.01
C VAL A 457 -12.28 6.51 -2.17
N GLU A 458 -11.41 5.61 -2.62
CA GLU A 458 -9.99 5.72 -2.36
C GLU A 458 -9.53 6.97 -3.12
N PHE A 459 -9.29 8.06 -2.40
CA PHE A 459 -8.63 9.22 -2.97
C PHE A 459 -7.16 8.84 -3.19
N TYR A 460 -6.93 7.99 -4.21
CA TYR A 460 -5.62 7.76 -4.75
C TYR A 460 -5.04 9.12 -5.06
N GLU A 461 -3.83 9.37 -4.58
CA GLU A 461 -2.98 10.34 -5.26
C GLU A 461 -2.89 9.87 -6.70
N SER A 462 -3.65 10.51 -7.58
CA SER A 462 -3.62 10.22 -8.99
C SER A 462 -2.23 10.61 -9.47
N VAL A 463 -1.31 9.64 -9.48
CA VAL A 463 -0.09 9.71 -10.30
C VAL A 463 -0.48 9.40 -11.75
N ALA A 464 -1.51 10.10 -12.24
CA ALA A 464 -1.55 10.42 -13.64
C ALA A 464 -0.52 11.53 -13.81
N SER A 465 0.73 11.15 -14.03
CA SER A 465 1.57 12.00 -14.85
C SER A 465 0.84 12.12 -16.18
N LEU A 466 0.04 13.18 -16.31
CA LEU A 466 -0.31 13.70 -17.61
C LEU A 466 1.05 13.94 -18.26
N LEU A 467 1.50 12.97 -19.06
CA LEU A 467 2.44 13.20 -20.13
C LEU A 467 1.75 14.27 -20.95
N GLN A 468 2.04 15.53 -20.62
CA GLN A 468 1.78 16.70 -21.44
C GLN A 468 2.65 16.48 -22.68
N LYS A 469 2.14 15.62 -23.57
CA LYS A 469 2.79 15.26 -24.81
C LYS A 469 2.78 16.56 -25.61
N PRO A 470 3.92 17.20 -25.85
CA PRO A 470 3.94 18.53 -26.42
C PRO A 470 3.35 18.44 -27.83
N TRP A 471 2.18 19.04 -28.04
CA TRP A 471 1.52 19.11 -29.35
C TRP A 471 2.44 19.69 -30.44
N LEU A 472 3.46 20.45 -30.05
CA LEU A 472 4.52 20.94 -30.94
C LEU A 472 5.29 19.82 -31.66
N SER A 473 5.53 18.67 -31.02
CA SER A 473 6.25 17.55 -31.66
C SER A 473 5.44 16.87 -32.76
N PHE A 474 4.10 16.84 -32.63
CA PHE A 474 3.22 16.34 -33.70
C PHE A 474 3.08 17.33 -34.85
N LEU A 475 3.09 18.63 -34.57
CA LEU A 475 3.00 19.68 -35.59
C LEU A 475 4.26 19.72 -36.46
N ILE A 476 5.44 19.50 -35.88
CA ILE A 476 6.72 19.40 -36.62
C ILE A 476 6.77 18.12 -37.46
N LEU A 477 6.27 16.99 -36.95
CA LEU A 477 6.16 15.75 -37.71
C LEU A 477 5.15 15.86 -38.88
N PHE A 478 4.05 16.58 -38.69
CA PHE A 478 3.08 16.81 -39.77
C PHE A 478 3.64 17.76 -40.84
N LEU A 479 4.31 18.84 -40.43
CA LEU A 479 4.92 19.82 -41.34
C LEU A 479 6.06 19.21 -42.17
N THR A 480 6.89 18.36 -41.55
CA THR A 480 7.97 17.65 -42.27
C THR A 480 7.43 16.61 -43.23
N TRP A 481 6.27 16.00 -42.95
CA TRP A 481 5.64 15.06 -43.87
C TRP A 481 4.99 15.76 -45.08
N SER A 482 4.44 16.96 -44.89
CA SER A 482 3.89 17.79 -45.99
C SER A 482 4.94 18.50 -46.86
N LEU A 483 6.22 18.48 -46.48
CA LEU A 483 7.33 19.02 -47.27
C LEU A 483 8.05 17.93 -48.10
N VAL A 484 7.70 16.66 -47.90
CA VAL A 484 8.29 15.49 -48.60
C VAL A 484 7.31 14.89 -49.63
N LEU A 485 6.08 15.39 -49.67
CA LEU A 485 5.10 15.22 -50.76
C LEU A 485 5.07 16.48 -51.62
#